data_AF-A0A2U1JXT3-F1
#
_entry.id   AF-A0A2U1JXT3-F1
#
_cell.length_a   1.000
_cell.length_b   1.000
_cell.length_c   1.000
_cell.angle_alpha   90.00
_cell.angle_beta   90.00
_cell.angle_gamma   90.00
#
_symmetry.space_group_name_H-M   'P 1'
#
loop_
_entity.id
_entity.type
_entity.pdbx_description
1 polymer ?
#
loop_
_entity_poly.entity_id
_entity_poly.type
_entity_poly.pdbx_seq_one_letter_code
_entity_poly.pdbx_strand_id
1 'polypeptide(L)' 'MKKIDFSDLNNWIDRKKNETDRAILKSKSKKRSIRTRPRHPDEIKILDELCIKRWKKAEQEGKIKYLSKRVWYYELD' A
#
# COMPACT_ATOMS: atom_id res chain seq x y z
N MET A 1 30.44 -27.57 21.38
CA MET A 1 29.42 -26.72 20.73
C MET A 1 28.07 -27.00 21.36
N LYS A 2 27.36 -25.98 21.88
CA LYS A 2 25.98 -26.17 22.37
C LYS A 2 25.09 -26.45 21.14
N LYS A 3 24.38 -27.58 21.14
CA LYS A 3 23.36 -27.87 20.14
C LYS A 3 22.19 -26.93 20.42
N ILE A 4 21.94 -25.99 19.51
CA ILE A 4 20.75 -25.14 19.56
C ILE A 4 19.61 -25.94 18.98
N ASP A 5 18.52 -26.06 19.75
CA ASP A 5 17.27 -26.60 19.23
C ASP A 5 16.61 -25.55 18.33
N PHE A 6 16.42 -25.89 17.06
CA PHE A 6 15.80 -25.02 16.07
C PHE A 6 14.32 -24.74 16.40
N SER A 7 13.67 -25.63 17.15
CA SER A 7 12.29 -25.44 17.62
C SER A 7 12.21 -24.27 18.61
N ASP A 8 13.11 -24.27 19.61
CA ASP A 8 13.21 -23.20 20.59
C ASP A 8 13.58 -21.86 19.95
N LEU A 9 14.46 -21.89 18.95
CA LEU A 9 14.82 -20.70 18.17
C LEU A 9 13.62 -20.12 17.42
N ASN A 10 12.83 -20.95 16.73
CA ASN A 10 11.64 -20.50 16.01
C ASN A 10 10.59 -19.94 16.95
N ASN A 11 10.35 -20.61 18.09
CA ASN A 11 9.43 -20.12 19.12
C ASN A 11 9.86 -18.75 19.67
N TRP A 12 11.17 -18.54 19.83
CA TRP A 12 11.71 -17.24 20.26
C TRP A 12 11.51 -16.16 19.19
N ILE A 13 11.78 -16.47 17.93
CA ILE A 13 11.57 -15.58 16.79
C ILE A 13 10.10 -15.16 16.71
N ASP A 14 9.17 -16.12 16.76
CA ASP A 14 7.74 -15.83 16.62
C ASP A 14 7.19 -14.98 17.77
N ARG A 15 7.66 -15.24 19.01
CA ARG A 15 7.30 -14.41 20.18
C ARG A 15 7.77 -12.96 20.02
N LYS A 16 8.95 -12.74 19.43
CA LYS A 16 9.55 -11.42 19.27
C LYS A 16 9.12 -10.70 17.99
N LYS A 17 8.69 -11.42 16.96
CA LYS A 17 8.30 -10.89 15.65
C LYS A 17 7.34 -9.70 15.74
N ASN A 18 6.26 -9.84 16.51
CA ASN A 18 5.25 -8.78 16.66
C ASN A 18 5.82 -7.52 17.31
N GLU A 19 6.72 -7.66 18.29
CA GLU A 19 7.37 -6.55 18.97
C GLU A 19 8.35 -5.83 18.02
N THR A 20 9.14 -6.61 17.29
CA THR A 20 10.09 -6.12 16.28
C THR A 20 9.38 -5.39 15.14
N ASP A 21 8.28 -5.95 14.60
CA ASP A 21 7.50 -5.32 13.54
C ASP A 21 6.93 -3.97 13.98
N ARG A 22 6.40 -3.90 15.20
CA ARG A 22 5.93 -2.63 15.79
C ARG A 22 7.06 -1.62 15.96
N ALA A 23 8.23 -2.06 16.40
CA ALA A 23 9.40 -1.19 16.53
C ALA A 23 9.86 -0.64 15.17
N ILE A 24 9.90 -1.49 14.13
CA ILE A 24 10.23 -1.08 12.74
C ILE A 24 9.20 -0.08 12.21
N LEU A 25 7.90 -0.30 12.45
CA LEU A 25 6.85 0.63 12.03
C LEU A 25 6.96 1.99 12.74
N LYS A 26 7.30 2.00 14.03
CA LYS A 26 7.52 3.23 14.80
C LYS A 26 8.79 3.96 14.41
N SER A 27 9.85 3.24 14.02
CA SER A 27 11.14 3.83 13.64
C SER A 27 11.15 4.35 12.19
N LYS A 28 10.20 3.93 11.35
CA LYS A 28 10.00 4.51 10.02
C LYS A 28 9.73 6.01 10.15
N SER A 29 10.45 6.80 9.35
CA SER A 29 10.28 8.25 9.32
C SER A 29 8.82 8.62 9.04
N LYS A 30 8.32 9.67 9.68
CA LYS A 30 6.98 10.22 9.40
C LYS A 30 6.83 10.75 7.95
N LYS A 31 7.94 10.91 7.22
CA LYS A 31 7.91 11.33 5.82
C LYS A 31 7.44 10.18 4.94
N ARG A 32 6.61 10.51 3.96
CA ARG A 32 6.12 9.54 2.96
C ARG A 32 7.33 8.91 2.27
N SER A 33 7.43 7.58 2.31
CA SER A 33 8.47 6.86 1.58
C SER A 33 8.30 7.14 0.09
N ILE A 34 9.30 7.78 -0.51
CA ILE A 34 9.37 7.97 -1.95
C ILE A 34 9.94 6.69 -2.53
N ARG A 35 9.17 6.03 -3.39
CA ARG A 35 9.64 4.84 -4.11
C ARG A 35 10.67 5.28 -5.14
N THR A 36 11.89 4.76 -5.04
CA THR A 36 13.00 5.11 -5.94
C THR A 36 13.07 4.21 -7.18
N ARG A 37 12.44 3.02 -7.13
CA ARG A 37 12.45 2.05 -8.23
C ARG A 37 11.12 2.04 -8.99
N PRO A 38 11.14 1.84 -10.33
CA PRO A 38 9.93 1.68 -11.11
C PRO A 38 9.12 0.46 -10.62
N ARG A 39 7.82 0.49 -10.91
CA ARG A 39 6.93 -0.65 -10.66
C ARG A 39 7.19 -1.74 -11.70
N HIS A 40 6.89 -2.99 -11.32
CA HIS A 40 6.91 -4.08 -12.29
C HIS A 40 5.85 -3.80 -13.38
N PRO A 41 6.10 -4.13 -14.65
CA PRO A 41 5.13 -3.88 -15.73
C PRO A 41 3.72 -4.39 -15.44
N ASP A 42 3.60 -5.58 -14.83
CA ASP A 42 2.29 -6.14 -14.47
C ASP A 42 1.64 -5.43 -13.28
N GLU A 43 2.45 -4.97 -12.31
CA GLU A 43 1.96 -4.13 -11.20
C GLU A 43 1.36 -2.83 -11.75
N ILE A 44 1.99 -2.24 -12.77
CA ILE A 44 1.49 -1.02 -13.44
C ILE A 44 0.14 -1.32 -14.10
N LYS A 45 0.05 -2.36 -14.93
CA LYS A 45 -1.19 -2.72 -15.63
C LYS A 45 -2.37 -2.90 -14.68
N ILE A 46 -2.16 -3.63 -13.59
CA ILE A 46 -3.21 -3.88 -12.59
C ILE A 46 -3.63 -2.57 -11.92
N LEU A 47 -2.68 -1.71 -11.56
CA LEU A 47 -2.98 -0.42 -10.95
C LEU A 47 -3.75 0.51 -11.90
N ASP A 48 -3.39 0.51 -13.18
CA ASP A 48 -4.08 1.30 -14.20
C ASP A 48 -5.53 0.81 -14.37
N GLU A 49 -5.75 -0.50 -14.45
CA GLU A 49 -7.09 -1.08 -14.49
C GLU A 49 -7.92 -0.73 -13.25
N LEU A 50 -7.33 -0.82 -12.06
CA LEU A 50 -7.99 -0.44 -10.81
C LEU A 50 -8.37 1.04 -10.79
N CYS A 51 -7.47 1.90 -11.28
CA CYS A 51 -7.72 3.33 -11.38
C CYS A 51 -8.91 3.63 -12.30
N ILE A 52 -8.92 3.04 -13.50
CA ILE A 52 -10.01 3.18 -14.47
C ILE A 52 -11.33 2.66 -13.89
N LYS A 53 -11.33 1.51 -13.21
CA LYS A 53 -12.54 0.94 -12.58
C LYS A 53 -13.10 1.87 -11.50
N ARG A 54 -12.24 2.43 -10.65
CA ARG A 54 -12.65 3.38 -9.61
C ARG A 54 -13.19 4.67 -10.20
N TRP A 55 -12.55 5.18 -11.25
CA TRP A 55 -13.00 6.36 -11.97
C TRP A 55 -14.40 6.16 -12.55
N LYS A 56 -14.63 5.07 -13.31
CA LYS A 56 -15.95 4.73 -13.85
C LYS A 56 -17.01 4.58 -12.77
N LYS A 57 -16.65 3.99 -11.63
CA LYS A 57 -17.55 3.88 -10.48
C LYS A 57 -17.92 5.26 -9.93
N ALA A 58 -16.97 6.18 -9.80
CA ALA A 58 -17.23 7.54 -9.35
C ALA A 58 -18.09 8.35 -10.35
N GLU A 59 -17.92 8.12 -11.65
CA GLU A 59 -18.81 8.70 -12.68
C GLU A 59 -20.24 8.16 -12.51
N GLN A 60 -20.41 6.85 -12.34
CA GLN A 60 -21.71 6.22 -12.11
C GLN A 60 -22.39 6.69 -10.82
N GLU A 61 -21.61 6.88 -9.75
CA GLU A 61 -22.10 7.41 -8.47
C GLU A 61 -22.39 8.93 -8.52
N GLY A 62 -22.13 9.61 -9.65
CA GLY A 62 -22.39 11.04 -9.81
C GLY A 62 -21.40 11.95 -9.06
N LYS A 63 -20.29 11.40 -8.57
CA LYS A 63 -19.23 12.15 -7.86
C LYS A 63 -18.38 13.00 -8.81
N ILE A 64 -18.41 12.69 -10.10
CA ILE A 64 -17.73 13.45 -11.15
C ILE A 64 -18.77 14.22 -11.95
N LYS A 65 -18.66 15.56 -11.96
CA LYS A 65 -19.49 16.43 -12.80
C LYS A 65 -18.64 17.07 -13.90
N TYR A 66 -19.04 16.86 -15.14
CA TYR A 66 -18.41 17.51 -16.30
C TYR A 66 -19.00 18.91 -16.48
N LEU A 67 -18.27 19.95 -16.07
CA LEU A 67 -18.70 21.34 -16.24
C LEU A 67 -18.46 21.84 -17.67
N SER A 68 -17.39 21.37 -18.32
CA SER A 68 -17.12 21.61 -19.73
C SER A 68 -16.21 20.54 -20.33
N LYS A 69 -15.93 20.63 -21.64
CA LYS A 69 -14.99 19.73 -22.35
C LYS A 69 -13.58 19.72 -21.75
N ARG A 70 -13.20 20.75 -20.96
CA ARG A 70 -11.88 20.90 -20.33
C ARG A 70 -11.92 21.08 -18.81
N VAL A 71 -13.09 21.19 -18.21
CA VAL A 71 -13.25 21.49 -16.77
C VAL A 71 -14.12 20.44 -16.13
N TRP A 72 -13.55 19.70 -15.19
CA TRP A 72 -14.23 18.68 -14.41
C TRP A 72 -14.26 19.12 -12.95
N TYR A 73 -15.40 18.90 -12.30
CA TYR A 73 -15.60 19.15 -10.89
C TYR A 73 -15.64 17.82 -10.16
N TYR A 74 -14.72 17.64 -9.22
CA TYR A 74 -14.62 16.47 -8.37
C TYR A 74 -14.65 16.92 -6.92
N GLU A 75 -15.82 16.81 -6.30
CA GLU A 75 -15.99 17.07 -4.88
C GLU A 75 -15.70 15.78 -4.13
N LEU A 76 -14.68 15.81 -3.28
CA LEU A 76 -14.27 14.71 -2.41
C LEU A 76 -14.89 15.00 -1.04
N ASP A 77 -16.06 14.40 -0.77
CA ASP A 77 -16.55 14.19 0.61
C ASP A 77 -15.86 12.97 1.23
#